data_AF-A0A538D6N9-F1
#
_entry.id   AF-A0A538D6N9-F1
#
_cell.length_a   1.000
_cell.length_b   1.000
_cell.length_c   1.000
_cell.angle_alpha   90.00
_cell.angle_beta   90.00
_cell.angle_gamma   90.00
#
_symmetry.space_group_name_H-M   'P 1'
#
loop_
_entity.id
_entity.type
_entity.pdbx_description
1 polymer ?
#
loop_
_entity_poly.entity_id
_entity_poly.type
_entity_poly.pdbx_seq_one_letter_code
_entity_poly.pdbx_strand_id
1 'polypeptide(L)'
;MVSVFAPDAARSLDGPEWLREWRAAAAQRVAASPLPTADEEVWRYSRIGELAIDRFHLSQGIAPDARSVPQVRAALDAYADHAAVVVLHNGHIVDVDRSIARGLHIGPLSEYGAGETLLGAASPSASDVFAEMNNAFAADPLVVVIEANIEIDAPIVIVHWNDGADAAVFPRLVVRAGANSHAVLVEHALSSDDALMLAPVVELVVERDARFGYLNVQQLGAHAWQLASHSSAVDTGATLTASAAVFGGQSARHRTDCRLAGRGATGVLQALYFGNGDQLLDFRTFQDHAARDTTSNLLFKGVIDDRARSVYTGLIHVRPDARGTNAFQTNRNIKLSDDAWAESVPNLQIENNDVKCSHASTVGPVDEDQRFYLESRGLHPSRAERFIVAGFFDEVLDALPVAAARLLCGVDELGPASARRFDVGTHRIALVRIDDAFYALGDTCSHADYSLSEGEVDAEERTIECWKHGSQFSLEDGHPVSLPATRPVPVYVVAVEDGSVYVSIEGTDE
;
A
#
# COMPACT_ATOMS: atom_id res chain seq x y z
N MET A 1 34.48 15.30 12.05
CA MET A 1 33.16 14.89 12.58
C MET A 1 33.17 13.38 12.56
N VAL A 2 32.97 12.71 13.70
CA VAL A 2 32.78 11.25 13.69
C VAL A 2 31.45 11.03 12.97
N SER A 3 31.45 10.27 11.87
CA SER A 3 30.20 9.92 11.18
C SER A 3 29.26 9.28 12.21
N VAL A 4 28.05 9.82 12.36
CA VAL A 4 27.02 9.24 13.25
C VAL A 4 26.65 7.82 12.77
N PHE A 5 26.85 7.56 11.48
CA PHE A 5 26.75 6.25 10.83
C PHE A 5 28.12 5.55 10.80
N ALA A 6 28.58 5.04 11.95
CA ALA A 6 29.87 4.37 12.09
C ALA A 6 29.74 2.90 12.55
N PRO A 7 30.73 2.03 12.25
CA PRO A 7 30.73 0.64 12.70
C PRO A 7 30.56 0.43 14.21
N ASP A 8 31.05 1.36 15.04
CA ASP A 8 30.90 1.26 16.49
C ASP A 8 29.45 1.51 16.95
N ALA A 9 28.72 2.40 16.27
CA ALA A 9 27.29 2.62 16.53
C ALA A 9 26.48 1.35 16.17
N ALA A 10 26.75 0.74 15.02
CA ALA A 10 26.12 -0.52 14.61
C ALA A 10 26.37 -1.67 15.60
N ARG A 11 27.59 -1.77 16.17
CA ARG A 11 27.96 -2.79 17.16
C ARG A 11 27.32 -2.60 18.55
N SER A 12 26.93 -1.37 18.87
CA SER A 12 26.25 -1.03 20.13
C SER A 12 24.77 -1.38 20.14
N LEU A 13 24.19 -1.72 18.99
CA LEU A 13 22.82 -2.22 18.91
C LEU A 13 22.73 -3.63 19.50
N ASP A 14 21.70 -3.86 20.31
CA ASP A 14 21.42 -5.14 20.93
C ASP A 14 21.04 -6.22 19.91
N GLY A 15 21.24 -7.48 20.29
CA GLY A 15 20.89 -8.65 19.48
C GLY A 15 21.89 -9.81 19.62
N PRO A 16 21.57 -10.97 19.03
CA PRO A 16 22.47 -12.12 19.01
C PRO A 16 23.74 -11.81 18.20
N GLU A 17 24.80 -12.61 18.45
CA GLU A 17 26.12 -12.40 17.84
C GLU A 17 26.06 -12.30 16.31
N TRP A 18 25.34 -13.21 15.65
CA TRP A 18 25.19 -13.22 14.20
C TRP A 18 24.60 -11.91 13.64
N LEU A 19 23.63 -11.30 14.32
CA LEU A 19 22.98 -10.06 13.89
C LEU A 19 23.91 -8.85 14.11
N ARG A 20 24.66 -8.86 15.21
CA ARG A 20 25.67 -7.82 15.50
C ARG A 20 26.82 -7.88 14.49
N GLU A 21 27.25 -9.08 14.09
CA GLU A 21 28.26 -9.27 13.04
C GLU A 21 27.76 -8.82 11.67
N TRP A 22 26.51 -9.17 11.32
CA TRP A 22 25.85 -8.70 10.09
C TRP A 22 25.86 -7.17 10.00
N ARG A 23 25.39 -6.48 11.05
CA ARG A 23 25.35 -5.01 11.14
C ARG A 23 26.75 -4.40 11.06
N ALA A 24 27.73 -4.98 11.76
CA ALA A 24 29.10 -4.48 11.73
C ALA A 24 29.74 -4.59 10.33
N ALA A 25 29.48 -5.68 9.62
CA ALA A 25 29.93 -5.86 8.24
C ALA A 25 29.24 -4.87 7.28
N ALA A 26 27.93 -4.65 7.45
CA ALA A 26 27.18 -3.65 6.69
C ALA A 26 27.71 -2.24 6.93
N ALA A 27 27.97 -1.85 8.18
CA ALA A 27 28.50 -0.53 8.51
C ALA A 27 29.89 -0.28 7.89
N GLN A 28 30.71 -1.32 7.71
CA GLN A 28 31.97 -1.21 6.97
C GLN A 28 31.74 -0.95 5.48
N ARG A 29 30.73 -1.59 4.88
CA ARG A 29 30.34 -1.33 3.49
C ARG A 29 29.83 0.09 3.32
N VAL A 30 28.92 0.55 4.20
CA VAL A 30 28.43 1.95 4.22
C VAL A 30 29.59 2.94 4.30
N ALA A 31 30.54 2.73 5.22
CA ALA A 31 31.68 3.62 5.40
C ALA A 31 32.63 3.67 4.18
N ALA A 32 32.61 2.64 3.33
CA ALA A 32 33.41 2.56 2.11
C ALA A 32 32.67 3.02 0.84
N SER A 33 31.35 3.19 0.91
CA SER A 33 30.50 3.58 -0.22
C SER A 33 30.32 5.09 -0.28
N PRO A 34 30.50 5.72 -1.45
CA PRO A 34 30.10 7.11 -1.63
C PRO A 34 28.56 7.22 -1.60
N LEU A 35 28.06 8.40 -1.22
CA LEU A 35 26.66 8.72 -1.41
C LEU A 35 26.36 8.92 -2.90
N PRO A 36 25.18 8.51 -3.35
CA PRO A 36 24.81 8.66 -4.74
C PRO A 36 24.66 10.12 -5.16
N THR A 37 24.90 10.39 -6.44
CA THR A 37 24.71 11.71 -7.03
C THR A 37 23.74 11.65 -8.21
N ALA A 38 23.17 12.81 -8.58
CA ALA A 38 22.32 12.91 -9.76
C ALA A 38 23.07 12.68 -11.10
N ASP A 39 24.40 12.51 -11.08
CA ASP A 39 25.16 12.11 -12.27
C ASP A 39 24.99 10.62 -12.57
N GLU A 40 24.61 9.82 -11.57
CA GLU A 40 24.24 8.43 -11.76
C GLU A 40 22.85 8.34 -12.40
N GLU A 41 22.73 7.57 -13.50
CA GLU A 41 21.47 7.49 -14.27
C GLU A 41 20.27 7.09 -13.40
N VAL A 42 20.48 6.20 -12.42
CA VAL A 42 19.43 5.74 -11.49
C VAL A 42 18.96 6.81 -10.50
N TRP A 43 19.70 7.91 -10.36
CA TRP A 43 19.42 9.05 -9.48
C TRP A 43 19.22 10.37 -10.23
N ARG A 44 19.33 10.38 -11.57
CA ARG A 44 19.29 11.57 -12.43
C ARG A 44 18.12 12.52 -12.18
N TYR A 45 16.93 11.96 -11.94
CA TYR A 45 15.71 12.73 -11.71
C TYR A 45 15.35 12.88 -10.22
N SER A 46 16.18 12.33 -9.33
CA SER A 46 16.00 12.47 -7.89
C SER A 46 16.53 13.81 -7.38
N ARG A 47 16.11 14.21 -6.17
CA ARG A 47 16.69 15.35 -5.43
C ARG A 47 17.78 14.90 -4.46
N ILE A 48 18.48 13.80 -4.72
CA ILE A 48 19.39 13.19 -3.74
C ILE A 48 20.53 14.13 -3.30
N GLY A 49 20.94 15.07 -4.15
CA GLY A 49 21.93 16.09 -3.79
C GLY A 49 21.45 17.13 -2.77
N GLU A 50 20.14 17.22 -2.49
CA GLU A 50 19.57 18.11 -1.47
C GLU A 50 19.49 17.42 -0.09
N LEU A 51 19.71 16.10 -0.01
CA LEU A 51 19.71 15.37 1.25
C LEU A 51 20.95 15.73 2.08
N ALA A 52 20.76 16.54 3.12
CA ALA A 52 21.78 16.86 4.10
C ALA A 52 21.97 15.72 5.12
N ILE A 53 22.54 14.59 4.70
CA ILE A 53 22.64 13.37 5.53
C ILE A 53 23.31 13.62 6.88
N ASP A 54 24.31 14.50 6.94
CA ASP A 54 25.08 14.84 8.15
C ASP A 54 24.25 15.59 9.20
N ARG A 55 23.04 16.07 8.84
CA ARG A 55 22.07 16.65 9.77
C ARG A 55 21.44 15.58 10.66
N PHE A 56 21.27 14.37 10.15
CA PHE A 56 20.49 13.34 10.83
C PHE A 56 21.33 12.55 11.84
N HIS A 57 20.67 12.07 12.88
CA HIS A 57 21.25 11.18 13.88
C HIS A 57 20.39 9.93 14.08
N LEU A 58 21.01 8.81 14.46
CA LEU A 58 20.26 7.59 14.79
C LEU A 58 19.19 7.91 15.84
N SER A 59 17.94 7.54 15.55
CA SER A 59 16.82 7.73 16.47
C SER A 59 17.14 7.12 17.83
N GLN A 60 16.90 7.87 18.91
CA GLN A 60 17.11 7.38 20.26
C GLN A 60 15.79 7.09 20.95
N GLY A 61 15.70 5.91 21.58
CA GLY A 61 14.65 5.58 22.53
C GLY A 61 13.36 5.03 21.91
N ILE A 62 12.50 4.56 22.82
CA ILE A 62 11.19 4.01 22.53
C ILE A 62 10.16 4.89 23.22
N ALA A 63 9.15 5.36 22.50
CA ALA A 63 7.96 6.00 23.06
C ALA A 63 6.86 4.93 23.17
N PRO A 64 6.57 4.43 24.39
CA PRO A 64 5.58 3.36 24.58
C PRO A 64 4.13 3.82 24.32
N ASP A 65 3.90 5.12 24.11
CA ASP A 65 2.58 5.73 23.89
C ASP A 65 2.22 5.93 22.41
N ALA A 66 2.96 5.34 21.46
CA ALA A 66 2.68 5.47 20.03
C ALA A 66 1.22 5.15 19.63
N ARG A 67 0.56 4.18 20.30
CA ARG A 67 -0.86 3.88 20.08
C ARG A 67 -1.81 5.04 20.39
N SER A 68 -1.39 5.96 21.26
CA SER A 68 -2.21 7.12 21.62
C SER A 68 -2.20 8.21 20.54
N VAL A 69 -1.19 8.21 19.67
CA VAL A 69 -1.02 9.14 18.56
C VAL A 69 -2.26 9.09 17.65
N PRO A 70 -2.90 10.23 17.33
CA PRO A 70 -4.15 10.26 16.56
C PRO A 70 -4.06 9.53 15.22
N GLN A 71 -2.95 9.70 14.49
CA GLN A 71 -2.73 9.07 13.19
C GLN A 71 -2.64 7.54 13.32
N VAL A 72 -1.91 7.06 14.34
CA VAL A 72 -1.80 5.61 14.62
C VAL A 72 -3.16 5.04 14.99
N ARG A 73 -3.94 5.73 15.82
CA ARG A 73 -5.28 5.29 16.19
C ARG A 73 -6.21 5.20 14.99
N ALA A 74 -6.21 6.22 14.13
CA ALA A 74 -7.01 6.20 12.91
C ALA A 74 -6.63 5.03 11.99
N ALA A 75 -5.33 4.74 11.85
CA ALA A 75 -4.88 3.58 11.10
C ALA A 75 -5.35 2.25 11.73
N LEU A 76 -5.31 2.13 13.07
CA LEU A 76 -5.82 0.93 13.76
C LEU A 76 -7.34 0.77 13.60
N ASP A 77 -8.10 1.87 13.72
CA ASP A 77 -9.56 1.87 13.59
C ASP A 77 -10.00 1.49 12.16
N ALA A 78 -9.21 1.85 11.14
CA ALA A 78 -9.45 1.50 9.74
C ALA A 78 -9.38 -0.02 9.46
N TYR A 79 -8.69 -0.78 10.32
CA TYR A 79 -8.60 -2.24 10.24
C TYR A 79 -9.05 -2.87 11.55
N ALA A 80 -10.23 -2.46 12.05
CA ALA A 80 -10.80 -3.01 13.27
C ALA A 80 -11.01 -4.54 13.17
N ASP A 81 -11.29 -5.06 11.97
CA ASP A 81 -11.29 -6.50 11.67
C ASP A 81 -9.93 -6.93 11.12
N HIS A 82 -9.11 -7.58 11.96
CA HIS A 82 -7.75 -8.00 11.65
C HIS A 82 -7.39 -9.31 12.35
N ALA A 83 -6.44 -10.06 11.77
CA ALA A 83 -5.92 -11.29 12.38
C ALA A 83 -4.84 -11.01 13.43
N ALA A 84 -4.06 -9.95 13.26
CA ALA A 84 -3.06 -9.49 14.22
C ALA A 84 -2.70 -8.02 13.97
N VAL A 85 -2.28 -7.31 15.01
CA VAL A 85 -1.77 -5.93 14.94
C VAL A 85 -0.41 -5.83 15.62
N VAL A 86 0.52 -5.14 14.97
CA VAL A 86 1.81 -4.73 15.55
C VAL A 86 1.96 -3.22 15.43
N VAL A 87 2.45 -2.58 16.49
CA VAL A 87 2.83 -1.17 16.45
C VAL A 87 4.33 -1.06 16.68
N LEU A 88 4.98 -0.29 15.81
CA LEU A 88 6.40 0.04 15.89
C LEU A 88 6.58 1.54 16.08
N HIS A 89 7.58 1.90 16.88
CA HIS A 89 8.05 3.26 17.04
C HIS A 89 9.51 3.35 16.61
N ASN A 90 9.80 4.16 15.59
CA ASN A 90 11.15 4.33 15.05
C ASN A 90 11.88 2.99 14.77
N GLY A 91 11.15 2.01 14.24
CA GLY A 91 11.67 0.67 13.93
C GLY A 91 11.73 -0.32 15.10
N HIS A 92 11.36 0.09 16.32
CA HIS A 92 11.26 -0.79 17.48
C HIS A 92 9.83 -1.26 17.72
N ILE A 93 9.63 -2.55 17.98
CA ILE A 93 8.33 -3.10 18.38
C ILE A 93 7.94 -2.53 19.75
N VAL A 94 6.83 -1.81 19.82
CA VAL A 94 6.30 -1.24 21.08
C VAL A 94 5.05 -1.95 21.55
N ASP A 95 4.32 -2.57 20.64
CA ASP A 95 3.17 -3.38 20.99
C ASP A 95 2.86 -4.45 19.94
N VAL A 96 2.37 -5.60 20.40
CA VAL A 96 1.98 -6.75 19.58
C VAL A 96 0.71 -7.32 20.17
N ASP A 97 -0.39 -7.28 19.42
CA ASP A 97 -1.56 -8.05 19.79
C ASP A 97 -1.28 -9.55 19.58
N ARG A 98 -1.61 -10.35 20.60
CA ARG A 98 -1.25 -11.76 20.68
C ARG A 98 -2.40 -12.71 20.38
N SER A 99 -3.53 -12.22 19.87
CA SER A 99 -4.58 -13.07 19.27
C SER A 99 -4.15 -13.68 17.92
N ILE A 100 -2.91 -14.16 17.85
CA ILE A 100 -2.24 -14.62 16.64
C ILE A 100 -2.90 -15.92 16.18
N ALA A 101 -3.33 -15.96 14.92
CA ALA A 101 -3.86 -17.14 14.27
C ALA A 101 -2.88 -18.33 14.39
N ARG A 102 -3.41 -19.55 14.49
CA ARG A 102 -2.56 -20.74 14.55
C ARG A 102 -1.71 -20.83 13.28
N GLY A 103 -0.40 -20.99 13.45
CA GLY A 103 0.56 -21.07 12.33
C GLY A 103 1.02 -19.70 11.80
N LEU A 104 0.68 -18.60 12.49
CA LEU A 104 1.27 -17.29 12.29
C LEU A 104 2.30 -17.03 13.41
N HIS A 105 3.46 -16.49 13.06
CA HIS A 105 4.44 -15.98 14.00
C HIS A 105 4.78 -14.54 13.68
N ILE A 106 4.78 -13.69 14.71
CA ILE A 106 5.08 -12.26 14.61
C ILE A 106 5.93 -11.88 15.81
N GLY A 107 7.06 -11.21 15.57
CA GLY A 107 7.93 -10.75 16.64
C GLY A 107 9.30 -10.31 16.16
N PRO A 108 10.25 -10.08 17.09
CA PRO A 108 11.63 -9.77 16.73
C PRO A 108 12.28 -10.94 15.98
N LEU A 109 12.98 -10.64 14.89
CA LEU A 109 13.65 -11.65 14.06
C LEU A 109 14.66 -12.46 14.86
N SER A 110 15.35 -11.83 15.83
CA SER A 110 16.31 -12.53 16.68
C SER A 110 15.72 -13.62 17.56
N GLU A 111 14.42 -13.57 17.84
CA GLU A 111 13.71 -14.56 18.64
C GLU A 111 13.15 -15.71 17.78
N TYR A 112 13.15 -15.56 16.44
CA TYR A 112 12.73 -16.62 15.54
C TYR A 112 13.88 -17.59 15.28
N GLY A 113 13.66 -18.88 15.51
CA GLY A 113 14.70 -19.92 15.46
C GLY A 113 15.44 -20.06 14.12
N ALA A 114 14.88 -19.53 13.02
CA ALA A 114 15.52 -19.48 11.71
C ALA A 114 15.78 -18.05 11.20
N GLY A 115 15.81 -17.05 12.10
CA GLY A 115 15.94 -15.63 11.76
C GLY A 115 17.17 -15.31 10.91
N GLU A 116 18.32 -15.90 11.22
CA GLU A 116 19.58 -15.71 10.45
C GLU A 116 19.43 -16.12 8.98
N THR A 117 18.63 -17.15 8.69
CA THR A 117 18.42 -17.62 7.31
C THR A 117 17.37 -16.82 6.53
N LEU A 118 16.52 -16.06 7.22
CA LEU A 118 15.49 -15.24 6.60
C LEU A 118 15.99 -13.85 6.23
N LEU A 119 16.91 -13.30 7.01
CA LEU A 119 17.50 -11.99 6.72
C LEU A 119 18.29 -12.02 5.41
N GLY A 120 17.91 -11.19 4.44
CA GLY A 120 18.55 -11.18 3.11
C GLY A 120 18.10 -12.31 2.18
N ALA A 121 17.09 -13.12 2.56
CA ALA A 121 16.63 -14.25 1.74
C ALA A 121 15.94 -13.80 0.45
N ALA A 122 15.20 -12.68 0.49
CA ALA A 122 14.51 -12.15 -0.69
C ALA A 122 15.51 -11.52 -1.68
N SER A 123 16.49 -10.77 -1.16
CA SER A 123 17.58 -10.18 -1.94
C SER A 123 18.94 -10.35 -1.24
N PRO A 124 19.87 -11.15 -1.80
CA PRO A 124 21.18 -11.38 -1.20
C PRO A 124 22.10 -10.15 -1.13
N SER A 125 21.78 -9.08 -1.86
CA SER A 125 22.58 -7.84 -1.91
C SER A 125 21.69 -6.62 -1.73
N ALA A 126 22.21 -5.63 -1.00
CA ALA A 126 21.55 -4.33 -0.87
C ALA A 126 21.37 -3.66 -2.24
N SER A 127 20.23 -3.00 -2.42
CA SER A 127 19.86 -2.32 -3.66
C SER A 127 20.71 -1.07 -3.93
N ASP A 128 21.15 -0.41 -2.86
CA ASP A 128 21.90 0.85 -2.83
C ASP A 128 22.47 1.07 -1.41
N VAL A 129 23.13 2.23 -1.21
CA VAL A 129 23.75 2.59 0.07
C VAL A 129 22.74 2.73 1.21
N PHE A 130 21.48 3.10 0.95
CA PHE A 130 20.48 3.33 2.00
C PHE A 130 19.87 2.01 2.51
N ALA A 131 19.66 1.04 1.61
CA ALA A 131 19.39 -0.34 2.02
C ALA A 131 20.56 -0.95 2.81
N GLU A 132 21.81 -0.60 2.47
CA GLU A 132 22.98 -1.02 3.24
C GLU A 132 23.07 -0.29 4.61
N MET A 133 22.66 0.98 4.69
CA MET A 133 22.50 1.67 5.98
C MET A 133 21.45 0.99 6.85
N ASN A 134 20.34 0.52 6.26
CA ASN A 134 19.38 -0.30 6.99
C ASN A 134 20.01 -1.60 7.51
N ASN A 135 20.78 -2.34 6.69
CA ASN A 135 21.53 -3.51 7.17
C ASN A 135 22.44 -3.19 8.36
N ALA A 136 23.00 -1.98 8.42
CA ALA A 136 23.93 -1.55 9.46
C ALA A 136 23.24 -1.06 10.75
N PHE A 137 22.11 -0.34 10.62
CA PHE A 137 21.54 0.45 11.71
C PHE A 137 20.09 0.10 12.06
N ALA A 138 19.45 -0.83 11.36
CA ALA A 138 18.14 -1.33 11.76
C ALA A 138 18.21 -1.91 13.18
N ALA A 139 17.17 -1.64 13.97
CA ALA A 139 16.89 -2.36 15.21
C ALA A 139 16.67 -3.86 14.93
N ASP A 140 16.22 -4.64 15.91
CA ASP A 140 15.84 -6.02 15.63
C ASP A 140 14.66 -6.04 14.63
N PRO A 141 14.83 -6.60 13.42
CA PRO A 141 13.79 -6.56 12.41
C PRO A 141 12.49 -7.21 12.90
N LEU A 142 11.34 -6.70 12.46
CA LEU A 142 10.09 -7.42 12.64
C LEU A 142 10.04 -8.58 11.64
N VAL A 143 9.76 -9.78 12.14
CA VAL A 143 9.51 -10.95 11.30
C VAL A 143 8.04 -11.34 11.34
N VAL A 144 7.49 -11.66 10.18
CA VAL A 144 6.16 -12.28 10.02
C VAL A 144 6.32 -13.59 9.26
N VAL A 145 5.92 -14.70 9.87
CA VAL A 145 6.02 -16.02 9.25
C VAL A 145 4.64 -16.67 9.26
N ILE A 146 4.15 -16.99 8.06
CA ILE A 146 2.96 -17.79 7.86
C ILE A 146 3.42 -19.22 7.55
N GLU A 147 3.01 -20.19 8.36
CA GLU A 147 3.33 -21.59 8.15
C GLU A 147 2.67 -22.15 6.87
N ALA A 148 3.22 -23.25 6.35
CA ALA A 148 2.70 -23.89 5.16
C ALA A 148 1.27 -24.40 5.37
N ASN A 149 0.41 -24.26 4.35
CA ASN A 149 -1.01 -24.66 4.36
C ASN A 149 -1.88 -23.89 5.36
N ILE A 150 -1.46 -22.70 5.79
CA ILE A 150 -2.26 -21.81 6.62
C ILE A 150 -2.95 -20.78 5.74
N GLU A 151 -4.25 -20.59 5.98
CA GLU A 151 -5.05 -19.52 5.41
C GLU A 151 -5.48 -18.58 6.53
N ILE A 152 -5.31 -17.28 6.31
CA ILE A 152 -5.65 -16.21 7.24
C ILE A 152 -6.58 -15.25 6.51
N ASP A 153 -7.86 -15.28 6.89
CA ASP A 153 -8.92 -14.54 6.20
C ASP A 153 -8.81 -13.02 6.44
N ALA A 154 -8.54 -12.61 7.69
CA ALA A 154 -8.43 -11.20 8.07
C ALA A 154 -6.98 -10.68 7.91
N PRO A 155 -6.78 -9.38 7.58
CA PRO A 155 -5.44 -8.85 7.33
C PRO A 155 -4.56 -8.85 8.58
N ILE A 156 -3.26 -9.04 8.38
CA ILE A 156 -2.22 -8.78 9.37
C ILE A 156 -1.82 -7.31 9.24
N VAL A 157 -1.93 -6.53 10.32
CA VAL A 157 -1.74 -5.07 10.29
C VAL A 157 -0.47 -4.70 11.04
N ILE A 158 0.38 -3.91 10.39
CA ILE A 158 1.60 -3.37 10.97
C ILE A 158 1.54 -1.86 10.87
N VAL A 159 1.70 -1.15 11.97
CA VAL A 159 1.70 0.32 11.99
C VAL A 159 3.04 0.83 12.50
N HIS A 160 3.74 1.57 11.65
CA HIS A 160 4.97 2.28 11.99
C HIS A 160 4.65 3.74 12.31
N TRP A 161 5.01 4.19 13.50
CA TRP A 161 5.08 5.60 13.85
C TRP A 161 6.54 6.06 13.88
N ASN A 162 6.85 7.12 13.14
CA ASN A 162 8.20 7.67 13.08
C ASN A 162 8.20 9.15 13.45
N ASP A 163 9.03 9.55 14.39
CA ASP A 163 9.16 10.93 14.85
C ASP A 163 10.57 11.23 15.39
N GLY A 164 10.78 12.50 15.76
CA GLY A 164 12.03 12.97 16.35
C GLY A 164 12.76 13.92 15.41
N ALA A 165 13.09 15.10 15.93
CA ALA A 165 13.79 16.13 15.18
C ALA A 165 15.13 15.59 14.65
N ASP A 166 15.34 15.67 13.34
CA ASP A 166 16.56 15.23 12.66
C ASP A 166 16.91 13.76 12.91
N ALA A 167 15.90 12.89 13.10
CA ALA A 167 16.11 11.47 13.31
C ALA A 167 16.28 10.69 11.99
N ALA A 168 17.25 9.78 11.98
CA ALA A 168 17.42 8.74 10.98
C ALA A 168 16.87 7.43 11.52
N VAL A 169 15.93 6.84 10.78
CA VAL A 169 15.17 5.65 11.19
C VAL A 169 15.28 4.58 10.12
N PHE A 170 15.51 3.33 10.56
CA PHE A 170 15.75 2.18 9.68
C PHE A 170 14.77 1.03 10.00
N PRO A 171 13.46 1.18 9.76
CA PRO A 171 12.51 0.08 9.95
C PRO A 171 12.86 -1.09 9.04
N ARG A 172 12.69 -2.32 9.53
CA ARG A 172 12.84 -3.51 8.69
C ARG A 172 11.76 -4.53 8.96
N LEU A 173 11.13 -4.99 7.90
CA LEU A 173 10.14 -6.05 7.89
C LEU A 173 10.63 -7.22 7.04
N VAL A 174 10.61 -8.42 7.60
CA VAL A 174 10.92 -9.67 6.92
C VAL A 174 9.70 -10.57 6.96
N VAL A 175 9.18 -10.97 5.80
CA VAL A 175 8.00 -11.80 5.68
C VAL A 175 8.31 -13.09 4.96
N ARG A 176 7.84 -14.21 5.50
CA ARG A 176 7.79 -15.50 4.80
C ARG A 176 6.36 -16.02 4.73
N ALA A 177 5.82 -16.08 3.52
CA ALA A 177 4.58 -16.80 3.23
C ALA A 177 4.94 -18.26 2.86
N GLY A 178 4.68 -19.19 3.78
CA GLY A 178 5.02 -20.60 3.63
C GLY A 178 4.27 -21.28 2.49
N ALA A 179 4.78 -22.42 2.02
CA ALA A 179 4.19 -23.13 0.88
C ALA A 179 2.66 -23.36 1.01
N ASN A 180 1.91 -23.10 -0.06
CA ASN A 180 0.44 -23.24 -0.11
C ASN A 180 -0.29 -22.45 1.01
N SER A 181 0.28 -21.34 1.48
CA SER A 181 -0.41 -20.42 2.40
C SER A 181 -1.17 -19.32 1.66
N HIS A 182 -2.13 -18.72 2.35
CA HIS A 182 -2.90 -17.57 1.88
C HIS A 182 -3.05 -16.53 2.99
N ALA A 183 -2.55 -15.30 2.77
CA ALA A 183 -2.68 -14.23 3.75
C ALA A 183 -2.49 -12.85 3.09
N VAL A 184 -2.99 -11.82 3.78
CA VAL A 184 -2.78 -10.41 3.43
C VAL A 184 -2.11 -9.68 4.59
N LEU A 185 -1.12 -8.83 4.27
CA LEU A 185 -0.45 -7.95 5.21
C LEU A 185 -0.59 -6.49 4.77
N VAL A 186 -1.03 -5.63 5.69
CA VAL A 186 -1.12 -4.20 5.50
C VAL A 186 -0.11 -3.50 6.41
N GLU A 187 0.79 -2.73 5.81
CA GLU A 187 1.81 -1.94 6.51
C GLU A 187 1.49 -0.45 6.36
N HIS A 188 1.21 0.22 7.48
CA HIS A 188 1.04 1.67 7.56
C HIS A 188 2.35 2.32 7.98
N ALA A 189 2.95 3.10 7.09
CA ALA A 189 4.16 3.89 7.36
C ALA A 189 3.79 5.35 7.61
N LEU A 190 3.70 5.72 8.89
CA LEU A 190 3.29 7.05 9.34
C LEU A 190 4.49 7.83 9.89
N SER A 191 4.45 9.16 9.77
CA SER A 191 5.40 10.01 10.48
C SER A 191 4.81 11.31 11.02
N SER A 192 5.51 11.92 11.97
CA SER A 192 5.32 13.32 12.33
C SER A 192 5.80 14.25 11.19
N ASP A 193 5.55 15.55 11.34
CA ASP A 193 6.11 16.60 10.48
C ASP A 193 7.57 16.94 10.80
N ASP A 194 8.25 16.18 11.66
CA ASP A 194 9.68 16.40 11.92
C ASP A 194 10.52 16.19 10.65
N ALA A 195 11.70 16.78 10.63
CA ALA A 195 12.70 16.45 9.62
C ALA A 195 13.25 15.05 9.90
N LEU A 196 12.81 14.07 9.11
CA LEU A 196 13.17 12.65 9.27
C LEU A 196 13.90 12.13 8.04
N MET A 197 14.82 11.18 8.25
CA MET A 197 15.38 10.35 7.19
C MET A 197 14.97 8.90 7.44
N LEU A 198 14.05 8.40 6.62
CA LEU A 198 13.51 7.04 6.69
C LEU A 198 14.16 6.19 5.61
N ALA A 199 14.78 5.08 5.98
CA ALA A 199 15.28 4.09 5.03
C ALA A 199 14.71 2.70 5.37
N PRO A 200 13.39 2.49 5.14
CA PRO A 200 12.74 1.22 5.42
C PRO A 200 13.18 0.14 4.42
N VAL A 201 13.29 -1.09 4.92
CA VAL A 201 13.55 -2.28 4.09
C VAL A 201 12.47 -3.32 4.33
N VAL A 202 11.88 -3.81 3.25
CA VAL A 202 10.88 -4.88 3.26
C VAL A 202 11.38 -6.05 2.43
N GLU A 203 11.36 -7.25 3.02
CA GLU A 203 11.75 -8.50 2.37
C GLU A 203 10.58 -9.48 2.36
N LEU A 204 10.15 -9.90 1.17
CA LEU A 204 9.03 -10.82 0.99
C LEU A 204 9.51 -12.12 0.34
N VAL A 205 9.48 -13.23 1.08
CA VAL A 205 9.71 -14.58 0.55
C VAL A 205 8.36 -15.27 0.40
N VAL A 206 7.93 -15.51 -0.83
CA VAL A 206 6.65 -16.15 -1.16
C VAL A 206 6.94 -17.54 -1.72
N GLU A 207 6.75 -18.55 -0.88
CA GLU A 207 7.10 -19.94 -1.21
C GLU A 207 6.09 -20.59 -2.17
N ARG A 208 6.46 -21.78 -2.66
CA ARG A 208 5.71 -22.55 -3.65
C ARG A 208 4.20 -22.58 -3.39
N ASP A 209 3.44 -22.28 -4.44
CA ASP A 209 1.97 -22.26 -4.47
C ASP A 209 1.30 -21.31 -3.43
N ALA A 210 2.05 -20.45 -2.74
CA ALA A 210 1.49 -19.49 -1.79
C ALA A 210 0.86 -18.28 -2.52
N ARG A 211 -0.14 -17.68 -1.88
CA ARG A 211 -0.81 -16.45 -2.34
C ARG A 211 -0.64 -15.39 -1.26
N PHE A 212 0.10 -14.33 -1.56
CA PHE A 212 0.40 -13.30 -0.57
C PHE A 212 0.05 -11.91 -1.09
N GLY A 213 -0.81 -11.22 -0.36
CA GLY A 213 -1.11 -9.80 -0.56
C GLY A 213 -0.29 -8.95 0.39
N TYR A 214 0.38 -7.93 -0.14
CA TYR A 214 1.12 -6.94 0.63
C TYR A 214 0.67 -5.54 0.20
N LEU A 215 0.17 -4.74 1.14
CA LEU A 215 -0.19 -3.35 0.91
C LEU A 215 0.65 -2.44 1.83
N ASN A 216 1.43 -1.54 1.24
CA ASN A 216 2.05 -0.43 1.96
C ASN A 216 1.22 0.84 1.81
N VAL A 217 0.71 1.37 2.93
CA VAL A 217 0.09 2.69 2.98
C VAL A 217 1.06 3.64 3.66
N GLN A 218 1.65 4.53 2.87
CA GLN A 218 2.61 5.51 3.36
C GLN A 218 1.94 6.88 3.48
N GLN A 219 2.03 7.49 4.67
CA GLN A 219 1.60 8.85 4.93
C GLN A 219 2.66 9.58 5.77
N LEU A 220 3.55 10.30 5.10
CA LEU A 220 4.67 10.98 5.76
C LEU A 220 4.42 12.48 5.91
N GLY A 221 4.95 13.05 6.99
CA GLY A 221 4.97 14.48 7.22
C GLY A 221 5.77 15.24 6.16
N ALA A 222 5.52 16.54 6.07
CA ALA A 222 5.98 17.37 4.95
C ALA A 222 7.51 17.54 4.85
N HIS A 223 8.25 17.20 5.91
CA HIS A 223 9.71 17.35 6.01
C HIS A 223 10.47 16.02 5.98
N ALA A 224 9.77 14.89 5.83
CA ALA A 224 10.39 13.58 5.79
C ALA A 224 11.06 13.29 4.44
N TRP A 225 12.24 12.69 4.50
CA TRP A 225 12.94 12.06 3.38
C TRP A 225 12.79 10.55 3.51
N GLN A 226 12.34 9.89 2.45
CA GLN A 226 12.26 8.43 2.44
C GLN A 226 13.06 7.84 1.28
N LEU A 227 13.80 6.77 1.58
CA LEU A 227 14.57 5.97 0.63
C LEU A 227 14.26 4.47 0.90
N ALA A 228 13.07 4.05 0.48
CA ALA A 228 12.54 2.72 0.75
C ALA A 228 13.04 1.68 -0.26
N SER A 229 13.34 0.47 0.23
CA SER A 229 13.75 -0.68 -0.59
C SER A 229 12.93 -1.91 -0.26
N HIS A 230 12.15 -2.36 -1.23
CA HIS A 230 11.24 -3.50 -1.14
C HIS A 230 11.76 -4.58 -2.08
N SER A 231 12.02 -5.77 -1.56
CA SER A 231 12.55 -6.89 -2.33
C SER A 231 11.69 -8.12 -2.12
N SER A 232 11.38 -8.81 -3.21
CA SER A 232 10.58 -10.03 -3.16
C SER A 232 11.16 -11.17 -3.99
N ALA A 233 11.03 -12.39 -3.47
CA ALA A 233 11.35 -13.63 -4.16
C ALA A 233 10.09 -14.50 -4.21
N VAL A 234 9.59 -14.76 -5.41
CA VAL A 234 8.35 -15.51 -5.65
C VAL A 234 8.67 -16.85 -6.29
N ASP A 235 8.32 -17.94 -5.59
CA ASP A 235 8.65 -19.29 -5.99
C ASP A 235 7.55 -19.93 -6.88
N THR A 236 7.68 -21.22 -7.14
CA THR A 236 6.98 -21.97 -8.16
C THR A 236 5.48 -21.97 -7.90
N GLY A 237 4.70 -21.54 -8.90
CA GLY A 237 3.24 -21.46 -8.80
C GLY A 237 2.72 -20.43 -7.77
N ALA A 238 3.60 -19.64 -7.16
CA ALA A 238 3.23 -18.67 -6.15
C ALA A 238 2.80 -17.33 -6.77
N THR A 239 1.95 -16.60 -6.06
CA THR A 239 1.43 -15.30 -6.46
C THR A 239 1.71 -14.26 -5.37
N LEU A 240 2.35 -13.16 -5.77
CA LEU A 240 2.51 -11.97 -4.95
C LEU A 240 1.69 -10.83 -5.56
N THR A 241 0.82 -10.22 -4.76
CA THR A 241 0.22 -8.91 -5.04
C THR A 241 0.85 -7.90 -4.11
N ALA A 242 1.71 -7.02 -4.63
CA ALA A 242 2.37 -5.97 -3.87
C ALA A 242 1.88 -4.60 -4.33
N SER A 243 1.21 -3.90 -3.42
CA SER A 243 0.52 -2.63 -3.68
C SER A 243 1.07 -1.52 -2.79
N ALA A 244 1.12 -0.30 -3.31
CA ALA A 244 1.54 0.87 -2.54
C ALA A 244 0.55 2.04 -2.71
N ALA A 245 0.18 2.69 -1.62
CA ALA A 245 -0.53 3.95 -1.59
C ALA A 245 0.39 5.00 -0.95
N VAL A 246 0.90 5.93 -1.75
CA VAL A 246 2.02 6.81 -1.34
C VAL A 246 1.57 8.26 -1.27
N PHE A 247 1.63 8.81 -0.06
CA PHE A 247 1.26 10.18 0.27
C PHE A 247 2.32 10.83 1.17
N GLY A 248 2.55 12.12 0.97
CA GLY A 248 3.41 12.88 1.89
C GLY A 248 4.91 12.77 1.60
N GLY A 249 5.70 13.36 2.51
CA GLY A 249 7.16 13.44 2.40
C GLY A 249 7.65 14.59 1.53
N GLN A 250 8.78 15.19 1.89
CA GLN A 250 9.45 16.18 1.05
C GLN A 250 10.00 15.53 -0.22
N SER A 251 10.63 14.37 -0.05
CA SER A 251 11.17 13.53 -1.11
C SER A 251 11.03 12.08 -0.68
N ALA A 252 10.14 11.34 -1.34
CA ALA A 252 9.89 9.93 -1.05
C ALA A 252 10.25 9.08 -2.26
N ARG A 253 11.32 8.29 -2.12
CA ARG A 253 11.71 7.28 -3.10
C ARG A 253 11.28 5.90 -2.62
N HIS A 254 10.69 5.14 -3.53
CA HIS A 254 10.22 3.78 -3.31
C HIS A 254 10.75 2.86 -4.40
N ARG A 255 11.66 1.95 -4.04
CA ARG A 255 12.16 0.92 -4.94
C ARG A 255 11.50 -0.43 -4.65
N THR A 256 10.97 -1.07 -5.67
CA THR A 256 10.33 -2.38 -5.59
C THR A 256 10.96 -3.35 -6.58
N ASP A 257 11.70 -4.32 -6.05
CA ASP A 257 12.33 -5.39 -6.81
C ASP A 257 11.51 -6.69 -6.63
N CYS A 258 11.05 -7.28 -7.73
CA CYS A 258 10.26 -8.50 -7.76
C CYS A 258 10.93 -9.56 -8.63
N ARG A 259 11.49 -10.58 -7.98
CA ARG A 259 12.14 -11.71 -8.63
C ARG A 259 11.21 -12.90 -8.70
N LEU A 260 10.78 -13.22 -9.91
CA LEU A 260 9.96 -14.40 -10.24
C LEU A 260 10.90 -15.59 -10.43
N ALA A 261 11.26 -16.22 -9.31
CA ALA A 261 12.32 -17.22 -9.21
C ALA A 261 11.87 -18.64 -9.55
N GLY A 262 10.58 -18.95 -9.36
CA GLY A 262 10.01 -20.26 -9.64
C GLY A 262 9.19 -20.31 -10.93
N ARG A 263 9.03 -21.51 -11.49
CA ARG A 263 8.21 -21.71 -12.68
C ARG A 263 6.75 -21.35 -12.37
N GLY A 264 6.08 -20.60 -13.24
CA GLY A 264 4.68 -20.23 -13.01
C GLY A 264 4.48 -19.14 -11.94
N ALA A 265 5.56 -18.55 -11.41
CA ALA A 265 5.45 -17.45 -10.46
C ALA A 265 4.74 -16.25 -11.08
N THR A 266 3.88 -15.59 -10.29
CA THR A 266 3.11 -14.42 -10.69
C THR A 266 3.38 -13.24 -9.76
N GLY A 267 3.69 -12.07 -10.33
CA GLY A 267 3.88 -10.82 -9.59
C GLY A 267 2.96 -9.72 -10.09
N VAL A 268 2.07 -9.24 -9.23
CA VAL A 268 1.20 -8.08 -9.49
C VAL A 268 1.74 -6.91 -8.68
N LEU A 269 2.18 -5.84 -9.36
CA LEU A 269 2.75 -4.65 -8.74
C LEU A 269 1.84 -3.44 -8.99
N GLN A 270 1.37 -2.80 -7.94
CA GLN A 270 0.42 -1.71 -8.05
C GLN A 270 0.86 -0.51 -7.24
N ALA A 271 0.60 0.68 -7.77
CA ALA A 271 0.72 1.87 -6.95
C ALA A 271 -0.31 2.92 -7.32
N LEU A 272 -0.81 3.60 -6.29
CA LEU A 272 -1.43 4.91 -6.43
C LEU A 272 -0.63 5.93 -5.63
N TYR A 273 -0.51 7.14 -6.17
CA TYR A 273 0.20 8.22 -5.49
C TYR A 273 -0.38 9.57 -5.85
N PHE A 274 -0.38 10.45 -4.86
CA PHE A 274 -0.81 11.83 -4.99
C PHE A 274 0.29 12.75 -4.46
N GLY A 275 0.82 13.62 -5.32
CA GLY A 275 1.85 14.60 -4.95
C GLY A 275 1.33 16.02 -5.06
N ASN A 276 1.59 16.86 -4.06
CA ASN A 276 1.22 18.28 -4.05
C ASN A 276 2.33 19.17 -3.47
N GLY A 277 2.10 20.48 -3.41
CA GLY A 277 3.10 21.45 -2.97
C GLY A 277 4.38 21.37 -3.79
N ASP A 278 5.52 21.17 -3.12
CA ASP A 278 6.85 21.04 -3.75
C ASP A 278 7.43 19.61 -3.63
N GLN A 279 6.59 18.60 -3.37
CA GLN A 279 7.03 17.22 -3.12
C GLN A 279 7.74 16.56 -4.32
N LEU A 280 8.58 15.57 -4.04
CA LEU A 280 9.10 14.63 -5.05
C LEU A 280 8.74 13.18 -4.66
N LEU A 281 7.99 12.50 -5.54
CA LEU A 281 7.70 11.07 -5.42
C LEU A 281 8.48 10.30 -6.50
N ASP A 282 9.39 9.40 -6.11
CA ASP A 282 10.28 8.69 -7.02
C ASP A 282 10.09 7.17 -6.91
N PHE A 283 9.56 6.55 -7.95
CA PHE A 283 9.27 5.12 -8.02
C PHE A 283 10.27 4.39 -8.91
N ARG A 284 10.86 3.33 -8.38
CA ARG A 284 11.76 2.44 -9.12
C ARG A 284 11.22 1.03 -9.06
N THR A 285 11.06 0.37 -10.20
CA THR A 285 10.61 -1.02 -10.23
C THR A 285 11.57 -1.89 -11.03
N PHE A 286 11.79 -3.11 -10.54
CA PHE A 286 12.57 -4.11 -11.22
C PHE A 286 11.84 -5.45 -11.19
N GLN A 287 11.36 -5.90 -12.35
CA GLN A 287 10.68 -7.19 -12.53
C GLN A 287 11.67 -8.16 -13.20
N ASP A 288 12.24 -9.08 -12.41
CA ASP A 288 13.22 -10.06 -12.88
C ASP A 288 12.54 -11.42 -13.12
N HIS A 289 12.27 -11.72 -14.38
CA HIS A 289 11.75 -13.01 -14.82
C HIS A 289 12.90 -14.01 -14.89
N ALA A 290 13.17 -14.68 -13.76
CA ALA A 290 14.27 -15.62 -13.61
C ALA A 290 13.90 -17.07 -13.98
N ALA A 291 12.61 -17.36 -14.14
CA ALA A 291 12.08 -18.69 -14.47
C ALA A 291 11.08 -18.67 -15.63
N ARG A 292 10.73 -19.87 -16.10
CA ARG A 292 9.79 -20.10 -17.21
C ARG A 292 8.34 -19.93 -16.79
N ASP A 293 7.49 -19.64 -17.77
CA ASP A 293 6.04 -19.52 -17.64
C ASP A 293 5.64 -18.50 -16.55
N THR A 294 6.45 -17.46 -16.34
CA THR A 294 6.22 -16.45 -15.29
C THR A 294 5.37 -15.29 -15.82
N THR A 295 4.55 -14.71 -14.94
CA THR A 295 3.69 -13.58 -15.28
C THR A 295 3.97 -12.38 -14.40
N SER A 296 4.05 -11.18 -14.97
CA SER A 296 4.03 -9.95 -14.19
C SER A 296 3.11 -8.90 -14.79
N ASN A 297 2.41 -8.17 -13.93
CA ASN A 297 1.56 -7.06 -14.33
C ASN A 297 1.81 -5.88 -13.38
N LEU A 298 2.21 -4.74 -13.95
CA LEU A 298 2.43 -3.51 -13.20
C LEU A 298 1.44 -2.43 -13.64
N LEU A 299 0.72 -1.85 -12.68
CA LEU A 299 -0.16 -0.69 -12.89
C LEU A 299 0.12 0.40 -11.85
N PHE A 300 0.74 1.49 -12.29
CA PHE A 300 1.04 2.64 -11.45
C PHE A 300 0.23 3.84 -11.93
N LYS A 301 -0.56 4.44 -11.03
CA LYS A 301 -1.35 5.63 -11.32
C LYS A 301 -0.95 6.79 -10.41
N GLY A 302 -0.70 7.94 -11.01
CA GLY A 302 -0.27 9.15 -10.32
C GLY A 302 -1.15 10.35 -10.59
N VAL A 303 -1.39 11.16 -9.57
CA VAL A 303 -1.97 12.50 -9.73
C VAL A 303 -1.05 13.51 -9.09
N ILE A 304 -0.62 14.51 -9.84
CA ILE A 304 0.39 15.48 -9.41
C ILE A 304 -0.15 16.89 -9.56
N ASP A 305 -0.08 17.67 -8.48
CA ASP A 305 -0.60 19.03 -8.39
C ASP A 305 0.49 20.03 -7.96
N ASP A 306 0.12 21.31 -7.93
CA ASP A 306 0.98 22.44 -7.61
C ASP A 306 2.30 22.40 -8.41
N ARG A 307 3.44 22.30 -7.71
CA ARG A 307 4.81 22.24 -8.25
C ARG A 307 5.45 20.88 -7.96
N ALA A 308 4.64 19.91 -7.54
CA ALA A 308 5.10 18.59 -7.18
C ALA A 308 5.63 17.83 -8.38
N ARG A 309 6.44 16.82 -8.10
CA ARG A 309 7.14 16.03 -9.10
C ARG A 309 6.91 14.55 -8.84
N SER A 310 6.63 13.80 -9.89
CA SER A 310 6.75 12.34 -9.87
C SER A 310 7.78 11.86 -10.88
N VAL A 311 8.49 10.81 -10.50
CA VAL A 311 9.41 10.08 -11.36
C VAL A 311 9.02 8.62 -11.26
N TYR A 312 8.81 7.96 -12.39
CA TYR A 312 8.70 6.52 -12.50
C TYR A 312 9.82 6.01 -13.40
N THR A 313 10.55 5.00 -12.95
CA THR A 313 11.47 4.25 -13.81
C THR A 313 11.32 2.77 -13.51
N GLY A 314 10.85 2.03 -14.50
CA GLY A 314 10.69 0.58 -14.42
C GLY A 314 11.66 -0.15 -15.33
N LEU A 315 12.08 -1.34 -14.93
CA LEU A 315 12.81 -2.28 -15.77
C LEU A 315 12.18 -3.67 -15.65
N ILE A 316 11.69 -4.20 -16.77
CA ILE A 316 11.40 -5.63 -16.90
C ILE A 316 12.63 -6.30 -17.52
N HIS A 317 13.20 -7.28 -16.82
CA HIS A 317 14.27 -8.11 -17.33
C HIS A 317 13.77 -9.55 -17.52
N VAL A 318 13.82 -10.02 -18.77
CA VAL A 318 13.48 -11.40 -19.11
C VAL A 318 14.76 -12.16 -19.47
N ARG A 319 15.16 -13.06 -18.57
CA ARG A 319 16.41 -13.81 -18.69
C ARG A 319 16.39 -14.79 -19.88
N PRO A 320 17.57 -15.24 -20.36
CA PRO A 320 17.66 -16.11 -21.54
C PRO A 320 16.87 -17.42 -21.44
N ASP A 321 16.72 -17.97 -20.23
CA ASP A 321 16.00 -19.22 -19.99
C ASP A 321 14.51 -19.05 -19.63
N ALA A 322 14.02 -17.81 -19.52
CA ALA A 322 12.65 -17.46 -19.08
C ALA A 322 11.61 -17.52 -20.21
N ARG A 323 11.54 -18.68 -20.87
CA ARG A 323 10.56 -19.00 -21.92
C ARG A 323 9.13 -18.91 -21.38
N GLY A 324 8.19 -18.42 -22.19
CA GLY A 324 6.76 -18.36 -21.86
C GLY A 324 6.40 -17.18 -20.95
N THR A 325 7.31 -16.22 -20.79
CA THR A 325 7.09 -15.02 -19.97
C THR A 325 5.96 -14.16 -20.53
N ASN A 326 5.09 -13.68 -19.63
CA ASN A 326 4.08 -12.67 -19.92
C ASN A 326 4.29 -11.46 -18.98
N ALA A 327 4.65 -10.30 -19.51
CA ALA A 327 5.06 -9.16 -18.67
C ALA A 327 4.48 -7.83 -19.19
N PHE A 328 3.77 -7.12 -18.32
CA PHE A 328 3.14 -5.84 -18.64
C PHE A 328 3.55 -4.78 -17.62
N GLN A 329 3.81 -3.57 -18.09
CA GLN A 329 3.96 -2.40 -17.22
C GLN A 329 3.19 -1.20 -17.77
N THR A 330 2.38 -0.58 -16.94
CA THR A 330 1.60 0.61 -17.28
C THR A 330 1.79 1.67 -16.22
N ASN A 331 2.21 2.87 -16.62
CA ASN A 331 2.24 4.04 -15.74
C ASN A 331 1.40 5.18 -16.34
N ARG A 332 0.38 5.64 -15.61
CA ARG A 332 -0.51 6.72 -16.06
C ARG A 332 -0.45 7.86 -15.05
N ASN A 333 -0.28 9.09 -15.53
CA ASN A 333 -0.20 10.27 -14.68
C ASN A 333 -1.15 11.36 -15.16
N ILE A 334 -1.89 11.94 -14.22
CA ILE A 334 -2.65 13.18 -14.41
C ILE A 334 -1.91 14.33 -13.74
N LYS A 335 -1.76 15.43 -14.46
CA LYS A 335 -1.34 16.71 -13.91
C LYS A 335 -2.57 17.58 -13.63
N LEU A 336 -2.71 18.06 -12.41
CA LEU A 336 -3.76 19.01 -12.04
C LEU A 336 -3.34 20.46 -12.27
N SER A 337 -2.04 20.75 -12.14
CA SER A 337 -1.45 22.07 -12.34
C SER A 337 -0.45 22.10 -13.50
N ASP A 338 -0.27 23.29 -14.11
CA ASP A 338 0.69 23.48 -15.19
C ASP A 338 2.14 23.24 -14.73
N ASP A 339 2.45 23.69 -13.51
CA ASP A 339 3.77 23.57 -12.86
C ASP A 339 4.09 22.16 -12.34
N ALA A 340 3.07 21.29 -12.24
CA ALA A 340 3.26 19.90 -11.86
C ALA A 340 4.12 19.18 -12.91
N TRP A 341 4.92 18.21 -12.50
CA TRP A 341 5.79 17.49 -13.42
C TRP A 341 5.78 15.98 -13.15
N ALA A 342 5.66 15.20 -14.22
CA ALA A 342 5.68 13.75 -14.14
C ALA A 342 6.58 13.20 -15.24
N GLU A 343 7.56 12.40 -14.85
CA GLU A 343 8.50 11.73 -15.73
C GLU A 343 8.31 10.22 -15.60
N SER A 344 8.25 9.53 -16.73
CA SER A 344 7.91 8.11 -16.77
C SER A 344 8.79 7.40 -17.80
N VAL A 345 9.68 6.55 -17.30
CA VAL A 345 10.74 5.90 -18.07
C VAL A 345 10.61 4.37 -17.95
N PRO A 346 9.70 3.71 -18.70
CA PRO A 346 9.57 2.27 -18.71
C PRO A 346 10.62 1.61 -19.62
N ASN A 347 11.40 0.68 -19.10
CA ASN A 347 12.45 -0.04 -19.84
C ASN A 347 12.16 -1.55 -19.92
N LEU A 348 12.63 -2.16 -21.02
CA LEU A 348 12.57 -3.60 -21.26
C LEU A 348 13.96 -4.12 -21.64
N GLN A 349 14.40 -5.17 -20.96
CA GLN A 349 15.58 -5.98 -21.34
C GLN A 349 15.10 -7.41 -21.59
N ILE A 350 14.90 -7.76 -22.85
CA ILE A 350 14.35 -9.05 -23.26
C ILE A 350 15.43 -9.89 -23.91
N GLU A 351 15.85 -10.96 -23.24
CA GLU A 351 16.91 -11.87 -23.70
C GLU A 351 16.36 -13.22 -24.20
N ASN A 352 15.03 -13.37 -24.26
CA ASN A 352 14.33 -14.55 -24.77
C ASN A 352 13.26 -14.16 -25.79
N ASN A 353 13.15 -14.91 -26.89
CA ASN A 353 12.22 -14.61 -27.99
C ASN A 353 10.79 -15.14 -27.80
N ASP A 354 10.57 -16.09 -26.90
CA ASP A 354 9.26 -16.72 -26.66
C ASP A 354 8.58 -16.08 -25.46
N VAL A 355 8.14 -14.84 -25.64
CA VAL A 355 7.61 -13.98 -24.59
C VAL A 355 6.49 -13.09 -25.15
N LYS A 356 5.67 -12.56 -24.24
CA LYS A 356 4.73 -11.46 -24.52
C LYS A 356 5.05 -10.34 -23.55
N CYS A 357 5.57 -9.24 -24.06
CA CYS A 357 5.91 -8.09 -23.22
C CYS A 357 5.40 -6.80 -23.85
N SER A 358 4.83 -5.91 -23.04
CA SER A 358 4.54 -4.55 -23.46
C SER A 358 4.70 -3.56 -22.32
N HIS A 359 4.83 -2.30 -22.69
CA HIS A 359 4.76 -1.19 -21.77
C HIS A 359 3.79 -0.12 -22.27
N ALA A 360 3.25 0.67 -21.35
CA ALA A 360 2.45 1.84 -21.66
C ALA A 360 2.81 2.95 -20.67
N SER A 361 2.92 4.17 -21.18
CA SER A 361 3.12 5.35 -20.34
C SER A 361 2.30 6.52 -20.89
N THR A 362 1.59 7.20 -20.00
CA THR A 362 0.84 8.42 -20.34
C THR A 362 1.03 9.48 -19.27
N VAL A 363 1.22 10.71 -19.69
CA VAL A 363 1.23 11.91 -18.84
C VAL A 363 0.37 12.96 -19.54
N GLY A 364 -0.62 13.50 -18.85
CA GLY A 364 -1.49 14.53 -19.42
C GLY A 364 -2.24 15.31 -18.35
N PRO A 365 -2.86 16.44 -18.71
CA PRO A 365 -3.80 17.13 -17.84
C PRO A 365 -5.10 16.34 -17.67
N VAL A 366 -5.99 16.82 -16.80
CA VAL A 366 -7.39 16.40 -16.78
C VAL A 366 -8.04 16.63 -18.15
N ASP A 367 -8.87 15.69 -18.60
CA ASP A 367 -9.63 15.82 -19.83
C ASP A 367 -10.69 16.93 -19.71
N GLU A 368 -10.54 17.99 -20.51
CA GLU A 368 -11.42 19.16 -20.50
C GLU A 368 -12.87 18.83 -20.85
N ASP A 369 -13.12 17.84 -21.71
CA ASP A 369 -14.47 17.44 -22.09
C ASP A 369 -15.17 16.70 -20.93
N GLN A 370 -14.42 15.85 -20.21
CA GLN A 370 -14.93 15.19 -18.99
C GLN A 370 -15.26 16.21 -17.90
N ARG A 371 -14.37 17.18 -17.68
CA ARG A 371 -14.59 18.26 -16.72
C ARG A 371 -15.80 19.11 -17.10
N PHE A 372 -15.86 19.58 -18.35
CA PHE A 372 -16.99 20.37 -18.85
C PHE A 372 -18.31 19.62 -18.73
N TYR A 373 -18.33 18.31 -19.01
CA TYR A 373 -19.52 17.48 -18.84
C TYR A 373 -20.03 17.49 -17.40
N LEU A 374 -19.15 17.25 -16.41
CA LEU A 374 -19.52 17.26 -14.99
C LEU A 374 -20.00 18.65 -14.53
N GLU A 375 -19.28 19.70 -14.90
CA GLU A 375 -19.66 21.08 -14.56
C GLU A 375 -21.03 21.47 -15.16
N SER A 376 -21.33 21.03 -16.40
CA SER A 376 -22.62 21.28 -17.06
C SER A 376 -23.80 20.61 -16.34
N ARG A 377 -23.53 19.59 -15.51
CA ARG A 377 -24.51 18.91 -14.65
C ARG A 377 -24.66 19.57 -13.28
N GLY A 378 -24.02 20.71 -13.06
CA GLY A 378 -24.15 21.52 -11.85
C GLY A 378 -23.10 21.21 -10.78
N LEU A 379 -22.09 20.38 -11.07
CA LEU A 379 -20.98 20.19 -10.16
C LEU A 379 -20.07 21.42 -10.15
N HIS A 380 -19.69 21.86 -8.96
CA HIS A 380 -18.66 22.88 -8.80
C HIS A 380 -17.32 22.36 -9.37
N PRO A 381 -16.49 23.20 -10.04
CA PRO A 381 -15.24 22.77 -10.67
C PRO A 381 -14.33 21.92 -9.77
N SER A 382 -14.14 22.33 -8.51
CA SER A 382 -13.31 21.57 -7.56
C SER A 382 -13.87 20.18 -7.21
N ARG A 383 -15.21 20.00 -7.28
CA ARG A 383 -15.84 18.70 -7.09
C ARG A 383 -15.73 17.85 -8.35
N ALA A 384 -15.93 18.44 -9.53
CA ALA A 384 -15.78 17.74 -10.81
C ALA A 384 -14.38 17.12 -10.95
N GLU A 385 -13.34 17.89 -10.60
CA GLU A 385 -11.96 17.40 -10.60
C GLU A 385 -11.76 16.24 -9.61
N ARG A 386 -12.28 16.35 -8.37
CA ARG A 386 -12.23 15.27 -7.38
C ARG A 386 -12.89 13.98 -7.88
N PHE A 387 -14.01 14.06 -8.60
CA PHE A 387 -14.66 12.90 -9.20
C PHE A 387 -13.82 12.26 -10.30
N ILE A 388 -13.21 13.06 -11.18
CA ILE A 388 -12.33 12.55 -12.24
C ILE A 388 -11.12 11.84 -11.62
N VAL A 389 -10.51 12.45 -10.60
CA VAL A 389 -9.36 11.88 -9.88
C VAL A 389 -9.77 10.60 -9.15
N ALA A 390 -10.91 10.56 -8.48
CA ALA A 390 -11.40 9.35 -7.80
C ALA A 390 -11.60 8.20 -8.80
N GLY A 391 -12.35 8.43 -9.88
CA GLY A 391 -12.58 7.43 -10.92
C GLY A 391 -11.31 6.99 -11.64
N PHE A 392 -10.30 7.87 -11.72
CA PHE A 392 -8.99 7.52 -12.25
C PHE A 392 -8.29 6.45 -11.39
N PHE A 393 -8.45 6.49 -10.07
CA PHE A 393 -7.82 5.53 -9.14
C PHE A 393 -8.60 4.22 -8.96
N ASP A 394 -9.88 4.16 -9.29
CA ASP A 394 -10.74 2.98 -9.08
C ASP A 394 -10.08 1.66 -9.56
N GLU A 395 -9.52 1.63 -10.77
CA GLU A 395 -8.84 0.43 -11.30
C GLU A 395 -7.71 -0.11 -10.39
N VAL A 396 -6.98 0.78 -9.70
CA VAL A 396 -5.94 0.36 -8.77
C VAL A 396 -6.55 -0.05 -7.44
N LEU A 397 -7.56 0.70 -6.97
CA LEU A 397 -8.24 0.43 -5.71
C LEU A 397 -9.00 -0.90 -5.74
N ASP A 398 -9.60 -1.28 -6.88
CA ASP A 398 -10.36 -2.52 -7.06
C ASP A 398 -9.48 -3.76 -7.06
N ALA A 399 -8.18 -3.57 -7.27
CA ALA A 399 -7.21 -4.64 -7.35
C ALA A 399 -6.27 -4.68 -6.13
N LEU A 400 -6.55 -3.89 -5.09
CA LEU A 400 -5.88 -3.97 -3.79
C LEU A 400 -6.26 -5.27 -3.05
N PRO A 401 -5.36 -5.81 -2.22
CA PRO A 401 -5.63 -7.05 -1.47
C PRO A 401 -6.55 -6.87 -0.26
N VAL A 402 -7.08 -5.66 -0.03
CA VAL A 402 -8.01 -5.33 1.06
C VAL A 402 -9.09 -4.39 0.56
N ALA A 403 -10.19 -4.28 1.30
CA ALA A 403 -11.20 -3.27 1.05
C ALA A 403 -10.61 -1.85 1.06
N ALA A 404 -11.10 -1.02 0.15
CA ALA A 404 -10.71 0.37 0.05
C ALA A 404 -11.94 1.28 -0.10
N ALA A 405 -11.84 2.49 0.44
CA ALA A 405 -12.89 3.50 0.35
C ALA A 405 -13.09 3.98 -1.10
N ARG A 406 -14.35 4.22 -1.49
CA ARG A 406 -14.78 4.73 -2.80
C ARG A 406 -15.67 5.94 -2.59
N LEU A 407 -15.37 7.02 -3.30
CA LEU A 407 -16.18 8.24 -3.28
C LEU A 407 -17.53 7.97 -3.98
N LEU A 408 -18.64 8.16 -3.26
CA LEU A 408 -19.98 8.01 -3.84
C LEU A 408 -20.57 9.35 -4.27
N CYS A 409 -20.75 10.28 -3.33
CA CYS A 409 -21.37 11.59 -3.57
C CYS A 409 -21.02 12.62 -2.49
N GLY A 410 -21.39 13.89 -2.71
CA GLY A 410 -21.45 14.87 -1.64
C GLY A 410 -22.59 14.57 -0.66
N VAL A 411 -22.45 14.99 0.61
CA VAL A 411 -23.50 14.82 1.64
C VAL A 411 -24.81 15.52 1.27
N ASP A 412 -24.73 16.63 0.54
CA ASP A 412 -25.89 17.44 0.12
C ASP A 412 -26.66 16.82 -1.06
N GLU A 413 -26.11 15.77 -1.68
CA GLU A 413 -26.72 15.12 -2.85
C GLU A 413 -27.73 14.03 -2.48
N LEU A 414 -27.86 13.71 -1.19
CA LEU A 414 -28.84 12.76 -0.66
C LEU A 414 -29.69 13.44 0.41
N GLY A 415 -31.01 13.44 0.20
CA GLY A 415 -31.98 14.02 1.12
C GLY A 415 -32.12 13.21 2.42
N PRO A 416 -32.65 13.80 3.49
CA PRO A 416 -32.94 13.07 4.72
C PRO A 416 -34.01 12.00 4.46
N ALA A 417 -33.89 10.85 5.14
CA ALA A 417 -34.76 9.69 4.99
C ALA A 417 -34.94 9.26 3.53
N SER A 418 -33.85 9.26 2.75
CA SER A 418 -33.87 8.86 1.34
C SER A 418 -32.75 7.89 1.02
N ALA A 419 -32.98 7.11 -0.03
CA ALA A 419 -32.02 6.17 -0.57
C ALA A 419 -31.65 6.55 -2.01
N ARG A 420 -30.41 6.24 -2.41
CA ARG A 420 -29.96 6.40 -3.78
C ARG A 420 -29.02 5.25 -4.15
N ARG A 421 -29.21 4.72 -5.36
CA ARG A 421 -28.33 3.72 -5.93
C ARG A 421 -27.01 4.33 -6.41
N PHE A 422 -25.92 3.62 -6.13
CA PHE A 422 -24.61 3.80 -6.73
C PHE A 422 -24.12 2.47 -7.28
N ASP A 423 -23.53 2.49 -8.47
CA ASP A 423 -22.88 1.32 -9.06
C ASP A 423 -21.36 1.53 -8.96
N VAL A 424 -20.68 0.66 -8.22
CA VAL A 424 -19.22 0.72 -8.02
C VAL A 424 -18.63 -0.64 -8.38
N GLY A 425 -17.88 -0.70 -9.48
CA GLY A 425 -17.47 -1.97 -10.08
C GLY A 425 -18.69 -2.85 -10.40
N THR A 426 -18.73 -4.06 -9.84
CA THR A 426 -19.86 -4.99 -9.95
C THR A 426 -20.89 -4.83 -8.82
N HIS A 427 -20.61 -4.01 -7.82
CA HIS A 427 -21.46 -3.82 -6.65
C HIS A 427 -22.53 -2.77 -6.91
N ARG A 428 -23.79 -3.13 -6.65
CA ARG A 428 -24.92 -2.20 -6.60
C ARG A 428 -25.18 -1.84 -5.15
N ILE A 429 -25.08 -0.56 -4.80
CA ILE A 429 -25.13 -0.07 -3.43
C ILE A 429 -26.30 0.90 -3.27
N ALA A 430 -27.17 0.63 -2.30
CA ALA A 430 -28.17 1.57 -1.81
C ALA A 430 -27.52 2.37 -0.67
N LEU A 431 -27.18 3.63 -0.95
CA LEU A 431 -26.77 4.58 0.08
C LEU A 431 -28.03 5.23 0.66
N VAL A 432 -28.19 5.15 1.98
CA VAL A 432 -29.34 5.66 2.72
C VAL A 432 -28.88 6.72 3.70
N ARG A 433 -29.59 7.85 3.77
CA ARG A 433 -29.34 8.90 4.76
C ARG A 433 -30.50 8.97 5.73
N ILE A 434 -30.21 8.88 7.03
CA ILE A 434 -31.14 9.19 8.12
C ILE A 434 -30.49 10.27 8.97
N ASP A 435 -31.13 11.44 9.05
CA ASP A 435 -30.57 12.63 9.67
C ASP A 435 -29.16 12.96 9.13
N ASP A 436 -28.14 12.90 9.99
CA ASP A 436 -26.73 13.11 9.64
C ASP A 436 -25.94 11.81 9.46
N ALA A 437 -26.58 10.65 9.64
CA ALA A 437 -25.97 9.33 9.49
C ALA A 437 -26.20 8.77 8.09
N PHE A 438 -25.21 8.04 7.59
CA PHE A 438 -25.25 7.36 6.30
C PHE A 438 -25.05 5.86 6.49
N TYR A 439 -25.82 5.08 5.75
CA TYR A 439 -25.81 3.61 5.75
C TYR A 439 -25.68 3.14 4.30
N ALA A 440 -24.93 2.06 4.08
CA ALA A 440 -24.77 1.48 2.75
C ALA A 440 -25.02 -0.03 2.79
N LEU A 441 -25.82 -0.51 1.85
CA LEU A 441 -26.21 -1.91 1.72
C LEU A 441 -26.35 -2.31 0.25
N GLY A 442 -26.36 -3.62 -0.02
CA GLY A 442 -26.58 -4.14 -1.36
C GLY A 442 -27.94 -3.70 -1.89
N ASP A 443 -27.96 -3.06 -3.06
CA ASP A 443 -29.19 -2.51 -3.66
C ASP A 443 -30.12 -3.61 -4.22
N THR A 444 -29.67 -4.86 -4.31
CA THR A 444 -30.50 -5.96 -4.81
C THR A 444 -31.21 -6.67 -3.65
N CYS A 445 -32.54 -6.63 -3.64
CA CYS A 445 -33.36 -7.36 -2.68
C CYS A 445 -33.07 -8.88 -2.74
N SER A 446 -32.82 -9.49 -1.58
CA SER A 446 -32.42 -10.90 -1.51
C SER A 446 -33.56 -11.90 -1.81
N HIS A 447 -34.82 -11.44 -1.80
CA HIS A 447 -36.00 -12.20 -2.21
C HIS A 447 -36.14 -12.29 -3.73
N ALA A 448 -35.93 -11.18 -4.43
CA ALA A 448 -36.07 -11.06 -5.88
C ALA A 448 -35.25 -9.86 -6.37
N ASP A 449 -34.74 -9.90 -7.61
CA ASP A 449 -33.82 -8.90 -8.18
C ASP A 449 -34.47 -7.53 -8.45
N TYR A 450 -34.88 -6.84 -7.39
CA TYR A 450 -35.47 -5.51 -7.38
C TYR A 450 -34.60 -4.57 -6.55
N SER A 451 -34.50 -3.32 -7.00
CA SER A 451 -33.72 -2.26 -6.36
C SER A 451 -34.33 -1.86 -5.01
N LEU A 452 -33.52 -1.85 -3.96
CA LEU A 452 -33.92 -1.42 -2.62
C LEU A 452 -33.95 0.11 -2.51
N SER A 453 -33.07 0.83 -3.22
CA SER A 453 -33.04 2.29 -3.20
C SER A 453 -34.25 2.97 -3.87
N GLU A 454 -35.06 2.22 -4.62
CA GLU A 454 -36.39 2.65 -5.07
C GLU A 454 -37.48 2.49 -3.98
N GLY A 455 -37.11 1.91 -2.85
CA GLY A 455 -37.93 1.63 -1.68
C GLY A 455 -38.20 2.82 -0.76
N GLU A 456 -39.00 2.57 0.27
CA GLU A 456 -39.25 3.54 1.34
C GLU A 456 -38.26 3.31 2.49
N VAL A 457 -37.72 4.41 3.04
CA VAL A 457 -36.81 4.37 4.18
C VAL A 457 -37.60 4.68 5.45
N ASP A 458 -37.63 3.74 6.39
CA ASP A 458 -38.16 3.96 7.73
C ASP A 458 -37.04 4.47 8.63
N ALA A 459 -37.09 5.75 8.96
CA ALA A 459 -36.09 6.41 9.80
C ALA A 459 -36.18 6.00 11.28
N GLU A 460 -37.37 5.62 11.77
CA GLU A 460 -37.59 5.23 13.17
C GLU A 460 -37.03 3.84 13.43
N GLU A 461 -37.37 2.88 12.55
CA GLU A 461 -36.92 1.50 12.66
C GLU A 461 -35.55 1.25 12.00
N ARG A 462 -34.99 2.26 11.30
CA ARG A 462 -33.75 2.17 10.51
C ARG A 462 -33.78 1.00 9.53
N THR A 463 -34.83 0.96 8.72
CA THR A 463 -35.00 -0.06 7.69
C THR A 463 -35.24 0.54 6.32
N ILE A 464 -35.02 -0.26 5.28
CA ILE A 464 -35.42 0.04 3.91
C ILE A 464 -36.35 -1.04 3.39
N GLU A 465 -37.48 -0.62 2.82
CA GLU A 465 -38.51 -1.51 2.30
C GLU A 465 -38.39 -1.69 0.79
N CYS A 466 -38.30 -2.93 0.32
CA CYS A 466 -38.44 -3.25 -1.09
C CYS A 466 -39.85 -2.88 -1.58
N TRP A 467 -39.95 -1.85 -2.43
CA TRP A 467 -41.22 -1.31 -2.94
C TRP A 467 -42.13 -2.37 -3.60
N LYS A 468 -41.56 -3.46 -4.11
CA LYS A 468 -42.29 -4.47 -4.87
C LYS A 468 -43.03 -5.48 -4.00
N HIS A 469 -42.39 -5.94 -2.93
CA HIS A 469 -42.88 -7.09 -2.14
C HIS A 469 -42.95 -6.80 -0.64
N GLY A 470 -42.54 -5.62 -0.18
CA GLY A 470 -42.64 -5.19 1.21
C GLY A 470 -41.63 -5.82 2.17
N SER A 471 -40.61 -6.53 1.65
CA SER A 471 -39.51 -7.00 2.49
C SER A 471 -38.68 -5.82 2.98
N GLN A 472 -38.58 -5.70 4.29
CA GLN A 472 -37.79 -4.68 4.96
C GLN A 472 -36.45 -5.26 5.39
N PHE A 473 -35.40 -4.47 5.25
CA PHE A 473 -34.04 -4.84 5.62
C PHE A 473 -33.50 -3.82 6.62
N SER A 474 -32.87 -4.32 7.69
CA SER A 474 -32.12 -3.50 8.64
C SER A 474 -30.97 -2.79 7.93
N LEU A 475 -30.84 -1.47 8.16
CA LEU A 475 -29.74 -0.68 7.60
C LEU A 475 -28.40 -0.95 8.29
N GLU A 476 -28.41 -1.54 9.49
CA GLU A 476 -27.21 -1.76 10.30
C GLU A 476 -26.49 -3.07 9.93
N ASP A 477 -27.23 -4.13 9.64
CA ASP A 477 -26.70 -5.47 9.42
C ASP A 477 -27.27 -6.18 8.18
N GLY A 478 -28.15 -5.51 7.42
CA GLY A 478 -28.71 -6.02 6.16
C GLY A 478 -29.69 -7.17 6.33
N HIS A 479 -30.03 -7.58 7.56
CA HIS A 479 -30.93 -8.70 7.77
C HIS A 479 -32.39 -8.34 7.45
N PRO A 480 -33.16 -9.25 6.83
CA PRO A 480 -34.57 -9.00 6.57
C PRO A 480 -35.34 -9.05 7.90
N VAL A 481 -36.09 -7.99 8.19
CA VAL A 481 -36.95 -7.88 9.38
C VAL A 481 -38.40 -8.29 9.07
N SER A 482 -38.75 -8.38 7.78
CA SER A 482 -40.06 -8.86 7.32
C SER A 482 -39.93 -9.83 6.14
N LEU A 483 -40.90 -10.73 6.04
CA LEU A 483 -41.08 -11.62 4.88
C LEU A 483 -41.48 -10.82 3.63
N PRO A 484 -41.30 -11.35 2.40
CA PRO A 484 -40.82 -12.70 2.05
C PRO A 484 -39.29 -12.91 2.01
N ALA A 485 -38.46 -11.90 2.19
CA ALA A 485 -37.01 -12.08 2.25
C ALA A 485 -36.58 -12.90 3.48
N THR A 486 -35.62 -13.79 3.29
CA THR A 486 -35.10 -14.67 4.36
C THR A 486 -33.58 -14.70 4.43
N ARG A 487 -32.90 -13.94 3.54
CA ARG A 487 -31.44 -13.83 3.49
C ARG A 487 -31.04 -12.37 3.67
N PRO A 488 -29.93 -12.08 4.36
CA PRO A 488 -29.44 -10.71 4.44
C PRO A 488 -28.98 -10.20 3.07
N VAL A 489 -28.92 -8.88 2.94
CA VAL A 489 -28.14 -8.19 1.92
C VAL A 489 -26.79 -7.78 2.53
N PRO A 490 -25.72 -7.64 1.73
CA PRO A 490 -24.44 -7.14 2.26
C PRO A 490 -24.61 -5.71 2.79
N VAL A 491 -23.85 -5.37 3.83
CA VAL A 491 -23.69 -4.00 4.35
C VAL A 491 -22.26 -3.55 4.14
N TYR A 492 -22.07 -2.24 3.96
CA TYR A 492 -20.78 -1.65 3.69
C TYR A 492 -20.46 -0.55 4.69
N VAL A 493 -19.17 -0.42 5.05
CA VAL A 493 -18.70 0.64 5.94
C VAL A 493 -18.76 1.98 5.22
N VAL A 494 -19.44 2.96 5.83
CA VAL A 494 -19.57 4.32 5.30
C VAL A 494 -18.73 5.29 6.13
N ALA A 495 -17.99 6.16 5.45
CA ALA A 495 -17.27 7.27 6.06
C ALA A 495 -17.72 8.60 5.44
N VAL A 496 -17.73 9.67 6.23
CA VAL A 496 -18.06 11.03 5.75
C VAL A 496 -16.89 11.95 6.07
N GLU A 497 -16.26 12.48 5.03
CA GLU A 497 -15.08 13.34 5.14
C GLU A 497 -15.18 14.52 4.18
N ASP A 498 -14.92 15.73 4.68
CA ASP A 498 -14.95 16.98 3.92
C ASP A 498 -16.22 17.14 3.06
N GLY A 499 -17.37 16.82 3.66
CA GLY A 499 -18.69 16.91 3.01
C GLY A 499 -18.90 15.90 1.88
N SER A 500 -18.10 14.83 1.83
CA SER A 500 -18.20 13.74 0.85
C SER A 500 -18.43 12.41 1.56
N VAL A 501 -19.22 11.54 0.94
CA VAL A 501 -19.58 10.22 1.44
C VAL A 501 -18.77 9.17 0.71
N TYR A 502 -18.14 8.30 1.48
CA TYR A 502 -17.30 7.21 1.03
C TYR A 502 -17.86 5.87 1.48
N VAL A 503 -17.70 4.83 0.66
CA VAL A 503 -18.03 3.46 1.02
C VAL A 503 -16.82 2.55 0.87
N SER A 504 -16.55 1.70 1.85
CA SER A 504 -15.47 0.71 1.75
C SER A 504 -15.97 -0.54 1.06
N ILE A 505 -15.29 -0.93 -0.02
CA ILE A 505 -15.64 -2.09 -0.85
C ILE A 505 -14.38 -2.95 -1.01
N GLU A 506 -14.53 -4.26 -0.85
CA GLU A 506 -13.51 -5.25 -1.18
C GLU A 506 -13.24 -5.26 -2.70
N GLY A 507 -11.98 -5.50 -3.08
CA GLY A 507 -11.63 -5.71 -4.49
C GLY A 507 -12.39 -6.89 -5.09
N THR A 508 -12.67 -6.84 -6.39
CA THR A 508 -13.32 -7.96 -7.07
C THR A 508 -12.29 -9.04 -7.40
N ASP A 509 -12.43 -10.23 -6.81
CA ASP A 509 -11.78 -11.45 -7.30
C ASP A 509 -12.37 -11.81 -8.68
N GLU A 510 -11.84 -11.25 -9.77
CA GLU A 510 -12.06 -11.77 -11.14
C GLU A 510 -10.93 -12.67 -11.62
#